data_AF-A0A3D5B6K9-F1
#
_entry.id   AF-A0A3D5B6K9-F1
#
_cell.length_a   1.000
_cell.length_b   1.000
_cell.length_c   1.000
_cell.angle_alpha   90.00
_cell.angle_beta   90.00
_cell.angle_gamma   90.00
#
_symmetry.space_group_name_H-M   'P 1'
#
loop_
_entity.id
_entity.type
_entity.pdbx_description
1 polymer ?
#
loop_
_entity_poly.entity_id
_entity_poly.type
_entity_poly.pdbx_seq_one_letter_code
_entity_poly.pdbx_strand_id
1 'polypeptide(L)'
;VITTMDLIGARIMDEDTQKHNVRREGIIANALGFMNRLSGLFTSLAFLLIFKIFGFESGDNPGTQPDMAARFLLTVFPAVLMVISLGFSMFLKFSPRKPEEPVTPELIEE
;
A
#
# COMPACT_ATOMS: atom_id res chain seq x y z
N VAL A 1 -8.60 7.25 -7.03
CA VAL A 1 -8.07 6.74 -5.75
C VAL A 1 -6.83 7.52 -5.27
N ILE A 2 -6.49 8.67 -5.89
CA ILE A 2 -5.21 9.36 -5.62
C ILE A 2 -5.28 10.22 -4.34
N THR A 3 -6.41 10.89 -4.09
CA THR A 3 -6.58 11.83 -2.96
C THR A 3 -6.44 11.18 -1.57
N THR A 4 -6.83 9.91 -1.41
CA THR A 4 -6.72 9.22 -0.12
C THR A 4 -5.28 8.93 0.27
N MET A 5 -4.44 8.52 -0.67
CA MET A 5 -3.03 8.22 -0.42
C MET A 5 -2.25 9.49 -0.09
N ASP A 6 -2.56 10.58 -0.80
CA ASP A 6 -1.93 11.89 -0.57
C ASP A 6 -2.33 12.48 0.79
N LEU A 7 -3.60 12.35 1.19
CA LEU A 7 -4.08 12.83 2.49
C LEU A 7 -3.48 12.04 3.66
N ILE A 8 -3.34 10.72 3.51
CA ILE A 8 -2.67 9.88 4.51
C ILE A 8 -1.19 10.27 4.61
N GLY A 9 -0.51 10.47 3.49
CA GLY A 9 0.88 10.92 3.45
C GLY A 9 1.07 12.28 4.13
N ALA A 10 0.22 13.25 3.80
CA ALA A 10 0.24 14.59 4.41
C ALA A 10 0.01 14.52 5.93
N ARG A 11 -0.98 13.73 6.38
CA ARG A 11 -1.24 13.54 7.81
C ARG A 11 -0.05 12.94 8.55
N ILE A 12 0.64 11.97 7.97
CA ILE A 12 1.83 11.37 8.58
C ILE A 12 2.97 12.41 8.67
N MET A 13 3.12 13.25 7.65
CA MET A 13 4.13 14.34 7.65
C MET A 13 3.81 15.41 8.69
N ASP A 14 2.54 15.78 8.86
CA ASP A 14 2.09 16.73 9.88
C ASP A 14 2.35 16.18 11.29
N GLU A 15 2.02 14.90 11.54
CA GLU A 15 2.24 14.23 12.83
C GLU A 15 3.73 14.10 13.19
N ASP A 16 4.60 13.77 12.22
CA ASP A 16 6.06 13.68 12.45
C ASP A 16 6.66 15.06 12.77
N THR A 17 6.21 16.10 12.06
CA THR A 17 6.66 17.48 12.28
C THR A 17 6.23 17.99 13.65
N GLN A 18 4.98 17.74 14.07
CA GLN A 18 4.49 18.13 15.40
C GLN A 18 5.24 17.43 16.54
N LYS A 19 5.57 16.15 16.40
CA LYS A 19 6.18 15.36 17.47
C LYS A 19 7.69 15.56 17.59
N HIS A 20 8.39 15.72 16.47
CA HIS A 20 9.85 15.76 16.45
C HIS A 20 10.43 17.13 16.09
N ASN A 21 9.61 18.09 15.65
CA ASN A 21 9.99 19.45 15.22
C ASN A 21 11.15 19.48 14.20
N VAL A 22 11.28 18.41 13.40
CA VAL A 22 12.31 18.26 12.36
C VAL A 22 11.60 17.93 11.06
N ARG A 23 11.94 18.65 9.98
CA ARG A 23 11.32 18.44 8.67
C ARG A 23 11.97 17.27 7.94
N ARG A 24 11.38 16.07 8.08
CA ARG A 24 11.80 14.82 7.39
C ARG A 24 10.86 14.42 6.25
N GLU A 25 10.12 15.38 5.71
CA GLU A 25 9.13 15.22 4.63
C GLU A 25 9.72 14.46 3.43
N GLY A 26 10.97 14.74 3.06
CA GLY A 26 11.65 14.09 1.94
C GLY A 26 11.88 12.57 2.10
N ILE A 27 12.07 12.09 3.34
CA ILE A 27 12.24 10.66 3.62
C ILE A 27 10.88 9.95 3.54
N ILE A 28 9.85 10.56 4.14
CA ILE A 28 8.49 10.03 4.14
C ILE A 28 7.94 9.99 2.70
N ALA A 29 8.16 11.05 1.92
CA ALA A 29 7.79 11.11 0.50
C ALA A 29 8.52 10.05 -0.34
N ASN A 30 9.82 9.83 -0.10
CA ASN A 30 10.58 8.76 -0.77
C ASN A 30 10.02 7.38 -0.45
N ALA A 31 9.73 7.10 0.82
CA ALA A 31 9.19 5.82 1.26
C ALA A 31 7.81 5.55 0.65
N LEU A 32 6.90 6.53 0.67
CA LEU A 32 5.57 6.43 0.03
C LEU A 32 5.68 6.19 -1.49
N GLY A 33 6.55 6.93 -2.17
CA GLY A 33 6.80 6.76 -3.59
C GLY A 33 7.39 5.38 -3.94
N PHE A 34 8.30 4.86 -3.10
CA PHE A 34 8.86 3.52 -3.25
C PHE A 34 7.80 2.42 -3.10
N MET A 35 6.93 2.53 -2.10
CA MET A 35 5.82 1.58 -1.88
C MET A 35 4.88 1.51 -3.09
N ASN A 36 4.59 2.65 -3.73
CA ASN A 36 3.80 2.67 -4.96
C ASN A 36 4.50 1.96 -6.13
N ARG A 37 5.82 2.10 -6.26
CA ARG A 37 6.60 1.39 -7.29
C ARG A 37 6.70 -0.12 -7.04
N LEU A 38 6.66 -0.55 -5.78
CA LEU A 38 6.70 -1.96 -5.41
C LEU A 38 5.49 -2.74 -5.91
N SER A 39 4.37 -2.07 -6.21
CA SER A 39 3.20 -2.70 -6.84
C SER A 39 3.56 -3.46 -8.13
N GLY A 40 4.49 -2.93 -8.94
CA GLY A 40 4.99 -3.58 -10.15
C GLY A 40 5.74 -4.89 -9.86
N LEU A 41 6.47 -4.98 -8.75
CA LEU A 41 7.17 -6.20 -8.34
C LEU A 41 6.17 -7.33 -8.06
N PHE A 42 5.07 -7.02 -7.37
CA PHE A 42 4.01 -7.99 -7.10
C PHE A 42 3.33 -8.47 -8.38
N THR A 43 3.06 -7.57 -9.32
CA THR A 43 2.51 -7.93 -10.63
C THR A 43 3.44 -8.86 -11.41
N SER A 44 4.74 -8.55 -11.48
CA SER A 44 5.72 -9.41 -12.14
C SER A 44 5.85 -10.78 -11.47
N LEU A 45 5.77 -10.82 -10.13
CA LEU A 45 5.78 -12.07 -9.37
C LEU A 45 4.53 -12.91 -9.66
N ALA A 46 3.36 -12.29 -9.84
CA ALA A 46 2.15 -12.97 -10.26
C ALA A 46 2.34 -13.65 -11.62
N PHE A 47 2.89 -12.92 -12.61
CA PHE A 47 3.17 -13.48 -13.92
C PHE A 47 4.22 -14.59 -13.89
N LEU A 48 5.26 -14.49 -13.05
CA LEU A 48 6.24 -15.55 -12.86
C LEU A 48 5.59 -16.83 -12.32
N LEU A 49 4.67 -16.71 -11.36
CA LEU A 49 3.93 -17.86 -10.83
C LEU A 49 3.05 -18.51 -11.90
N ILE A 50 2.38 -17.70 -12.72
CA ILE A 50 1.54 -18.21 -13.81
C ILE A 50 2.39 -18.90 -14.88
N PHE A 51 3.52 -18.32 -15.26
CA PHE A 51 4.46 -18.95 -16.18
C PHE A 51 4.92 -20.31 -15.66
N LYS A 52 5.25 -20.41 -14.37
CA LYS A 52 5.72 -21.67 -13.76
C LYS A 52 4.63 -22.74 -13.66
N ILE A 53 3.38 -22.36 -13.37
CA ILE A 53 2.28 -23.30 -13.09
C ILE A 53 1.52 -23.68 -14.38
N PHE A 54 1.26 -22.71 -15.25
CA PHE A 54 0.41 -22.88 -16.43
C PHE A 54 1.17 -22.80 -17.76
N GLY A 55 2.45 -22.40 -17.73
CA GLY A 55 3.26 -22.23 -18.94
C GLY A 55 2.85 -21.03 -19.79
N PHE A 56 2.11 -20.07 -19.21
CA PHE A 56 1.68 -18.86 -19.92
C PHE A 56 2.89 -17.92 -20.08
N GLU A 57 3.39 -17.79 -21.31
CA GLU A 57 4.56 -16.97 -21.62
C GLU A 57 4.16 -15.61 -22.17
N SER A 58 3.19 -15.58 -23.09
CA SER A 58 2.66 -14.35 -23.68
C SER A 58 1.27 -14.59 -24.28
N GLY A 59 0.60 -13.52 -24.75
CA GLY A 59 -0.67 -13.65 -25.47
C GLY A 59 -0.58 -14.48 -26.76
N ASP A 60 0.61 -14.54 -27.38
CA ASP A 60 0.88 -15.34 -28.57
C ASP A 60 1.19 -16.80 -28.24
N ASN A 61 1.78 -17.05 -27.06
CA ASN A 61 2.07 -18.39 -26.52
C ASN A 61 1.41 -18.56 -25.14
N PRO A 62 0.10 -18.83 -25.11
CA PRO A 62 -0.66 -18.72 -23.87
C PRO A 62 -0.62 -20.04 -23.04
N GLY A 63 0.30 -20.95 -23.37
CA GLY A 63 0.54 -22.19 -22.64
C GLY A 63 -0.54 -23.25 -22.84
N THR A 64 -0.57 -24.25 -21.95
CA THR A 64 -1.49 -25.39 -22.07
C THR A 64 -2.93 -25.07 -21.63
N GLN A 65 -3.11 -24.06 -20.77
CA GLN A 65 -4.39 -23.76 -20.12
C GLN A 65 -4.60 -22.24 -19.92
N PRO A 66 -4.84 -21.47 -21.00
CA PRO A 66 -4.86 -20.01 -20.93
C PRO A 66 -6.06 -19.43 -20.17
N ASP A 67 -7.23 -20.06 -20.26
CA ASP A 67 -8.43 -19.65 -19.50
C ASP A 67 -8.20 -19.77 -17.99
N MET A 68 -7.57 -20.86 -17.55
CA MET A 68 -7.27 -21.09 -16.14
C MET A 68 -6.20 -20.13 -15.62
N ALA A 69 -5.19 -19.79 -16.43
CA ALA A 69 -4.18 -18.79 -16.09
C ALA A 69 -4.80 -17.40 -15.83
N ALA A 70 -5.72 -16.96 -16.70
CA ALA A 70 -6.40 -15.67 -16.55
C ALA A 70 -7.29 -15.64 -15.29
N ARG A 71 -8.06 -16.72 -15.04
CA ARG A 71 -8.87 -16.84 -13.83
C ARG A 71 -8.01 -16.83 -12.58
N PHE A 72 -6.90 -17.56 -12.57
CA PHE A 72 -5.96 -17.58 -11.45
C PHE A 72 -5.41 -16.18 -11.14
N LEU A 73 -5.01 -15.42 -12.16
CA LEU A 73 -4.50 -14.04 -12.00
C LEU A 73 -5.56 -13.09 -11.42
N LEU A 74 -6.82 -13.23 -11.85
CA LEU A 74 -7.89 -12.30 -11.48
C LEU A 74 -8.60 -12.67 -10.17
N THR A 75 -8.66 -13.95 -9.80
CA THR A 75 -9.41 -14.39 -8.60
C THR A 75 -8.51 -14.92 -7.50
N VAL A 76 -7.58 -15.82 -7.83
CA VAL A 76 -6.76 -16.51 -6.83
C VAL A 76 -5.67 -15.60 -6.30
N PHE A 77 -4.97 -14.87 -7.18
CA PHE A 77 -3.89 -13.98 -6.76
C PHE A 77 -4.38 -12.86 -5.81
N PRO A 78 -5.46 -12.11 -6.11
CA PRO A 78 -6.02 -11.15 -5.16
C PRO A 78 -6.53 -11.79 -3.86
N ALA A 79 -7.12 -12.99 -3.93
CA ALA A 79 -7.58 -13.70 -2.73
C ALA A 79 -6.40 -14.07 -1.81
N VAL A 80 -5.29 -14.56 -2.36
CA VAL A 80 -4.07 -14.85 -1.59
C VAL A 80 -3.51 -13.57 -0.97
N LEU A 81 -3.43 -12.47 -1.74
CA LEU A 81 -2.98 -11.18 -1.20
C LEU A 81 -3.90 -10.67 -0.09
N MET A 82 -5.22 -10.89 -0.18
CA MET A 82 -6.17 -10.54 0.88
C MET A 82 -5.91 -11.35 2.15
N VAL A 83 -5.68 -12.67 2.04
CA VAL A 83 -5.37 -13.52 3.20
C VAL A 83 -4.05 -13.09 3.85
N ILE A 84 -3.03 -12.76 3.06
CA ILE A 84 -1.77 -12.23 3.57
C ILE A 84 -2.00 -10.90 4.29
N SER A 85 -2.80 -10.00 3.70
CA SER A 85 -3.17 -8.71 4.31
C SER A 85 -3.89 -8.89 5.65
N LEU A 86 -4.83 -9.83 5.73
CA LEU A 86 -5.49 -10.20 6.98
C LEU A 86 -4.50 -10.74 8.01
N GLY A 87 -3.56 -11.59 7.58
CA GLY A 87 -2.46 -12.07 8.40
C GLY A 87 -1.66 -10.91 9.02
N PHE A 88 -1.19 -9.98 8.20
CA PHE A 88 -0.49 -8.78 8.68
C PHE A 88 -1.37 -7.91 9.60
N SER A 89 -2.65 -7.76 9.28
CA SER A 89 -3.58 -6.99 10.11
C SER A 89 -3.71 -7.53 11.53
N MET A 90 -3.65 -8.85 11.72
CA MET A 90 -3.68 -9.45 13.05
C MET A 90 -2.40 -9.16 13.87
N PHE A 91 -1.28 -8.88 13.21
CA PHE A 91 -0.02 -8.51 13.87
C PHE A 91 0.13 -7.01 14.12
N LEU A 92 -0.63 -6.16 13.42
CA LEU A 92 -0.58 -4.70 13.59
C LEU A 92 -1.37 -4.29 14.85
N LYS A 93 -0.65 -4.03 15.94
CA LYS A 93 -1.20 -3.39 17.14
C LYS A 93 -1.19 -1.88 16.96
N PHE A 94 -2.33 -1.29 16.62
CA PHE A 94 -2.48 0.17 16.62
C PHE A 94 -2.68 0.64 18.07
N SER A 95 -1.75 1.45 18.57
CA SER A 95 -1.97 2.14 19.85
C SER A 95 -3.03 3.23 19.64
N PRO A 96 -4.10 3.29 20.44
CA PRO A 96 -5.15 4.29 20.27
C PRO A 96 -4.57 5.70 20.41
N ARG A 97 -4.82 6.56 19.40
CA ARG A 97 -4.36 7.95 19.38
C ARG A 97 -5.12 8.75 20.45
N LYS A 98 -4.39 9.52 21.27
CA LYS A 98 -4.97 10.47 22.23
C LYS A 98 -5.74 11.54 21.44
N PRO A 99 -7.00 11.88 21.80
CA PRO A 99 -7.75 12.91 21.10
C PRO A 99 -6.96 14.22 21.07
N GLU A 100 -6.87 14.87 19.91
CA GLU A 100 -6.35 16.23 19.81
C GLU A 100 -7.29 17.13 20.65
N GLU A 101 -6.74 17.77 21.68
CA GLU A 101 -7.48 18.78 22.44
C GLU A 101 -7.83 19.94 21.50
N PRO A 102 -9.10 20.39 21.47
CA PRO A 102 -9.50 21.48 20.60
C PRO A 102 -8.67 22.72 20.93
N VAL A 103 -7.98 23.27 19.94
CA VAL A 103 -7.26 24.55 20.07
C VAL A 103 -8.31 25.63 20.34
N THR A 104 -8.39 26.07 21.60
CA THR A 104 -9.23 27.18 22.02
C THR A 104 -8.72 28.47 21.36
N PRO A 105 -9.53 29.23 20.60
CA PRO A 105 -9.09 30.45 19.92
C PRO A 105 -8.75 31.65 20.83
N GLU A 106 -8.68 31.48 22.14
CA GLU A 106 -8.37 32.58 23.06
C GLU A 106 -6.85 32.76 23.16
N LEU A 107 -6.29 33.70 22.39
CA LEU A 107 -5.11 34.54 22.70
C LEU A 107 -4.56 35.31 21.47
N ILE A 108 -5.40 35.65 20.49
CA ILE A 108 -5.07 36.68 19.49
C ILE A 108 -5.76 37.99 19.87
N GLU A 109 -5.46 38.52 21.05
CA GLU A 109 -5.60 39.94 21.38
C GLU A 109 -4.53 40.28 22.43
N GLU A 110 -3.37 40.77 21.95
CA GLU A 110 -2.66 41.97 22.42
C GLU A 110 -1.57 42.36 21.41
#